data_AF-A0A3M1FWI0-F1
#
_entry.id   AF-A0A3M1FWI0-F1
#
_cell.length_a   1.000
_cell.length_b   1.000
_cell.length_c   1.000
_cell.angle_alpha   90.00
_cell.angle_beta   90.00
_cell.angle_gamma   90.00
#
_symmetry.space_group_name_H-M   'P 1'
#
loop_
_entity.id
_entity.type
_entity.pdbx_description
1 polymer ?
#
loop_
_entity_poly.entity_id
_entity_poly.type
_entity_poly.pdbx_seq_one_letter_code
_entity_poly.pdbx_strand_id
1 'polypeptide(L)'
;MHAFQCPICLQTYCDNCMAPSGSCQTCDSLMDQAEPVTMPDEPVAGDRRVQNLMRRHRWLRTGNSRYTIYVGLNLWGRIVLVIAEGEKVLHVRRTSFFSQLLGREWTEE
;
A
#
# COMPACT_ATOMS: atom_id res chain seq x y z
N MET A 1 -13.66 -21.95 6.21
CA MET A 1 -13.03 -20.62 6.11
C MET A 1 -12.38 -20.56 4.75
N HIS A 2 -12.97 -19.81 3.81
CA HIS A 2 -12.27 -19.50 2.57
C HIS A 2 -11.26 -18.39 2.87
N ALA A 3 -10.12 -18.49 2.21
CA ALA A 3 -8.99 -17.59 2.42
C ALA A 3 -8.64 -17.03 1.04
N PHE A 4 -8.79 -15.72 0.87
CA PHE A 4 -8.50 -15.04 -0.37
C PHE A 4 -7.22 -14.21 -0.21
N GLN A 5 -6.33 -14.33 -1.20
CA GLN A 5 -5.12 -13.51 -1.23
C GLN A 5 -5.41 -12.23 -1.99
N CYS A 6 -5.19 -11.08 -1.34
CA CYS A 6 -5.31 -9.80 -2.01
C CYS A 6 -4.20 -9.65 -3.07
N PRO A 7 -4.51 -9.36 -4.35
CA PRO A 7 -3.50 -9.26 -5.41
C PRO A 7 -2.54 -8.06 -5.24
N ILE A 8 -2.93 -7.08 -4.40
CA ILE A 8 -2.17 -5.84 -4.15
C ILE A 8 -1.16 -6.05 -3.02
N CYS A 9 -1.64 -6.32 -1.79
CA CYS A 9 -0.79 -6.46 -0.61
C CYS A 9 -0.28 -7.89 -0.35
N LEU A 10 -0.78 -8.88 -1.13
CA LEU A 10 -0.44 -10.30 -1.05
C LEU A 10 -0.75 -10.97 0.30
N GLN A 11 -1.49 -10.29 1.17
CA GLN A 11 -1.94 -10.86 2.44
C GLN A 11 -3.22 -11.67 2.25
N THR A 12 -3.40 -12.64 3.12
CA THR A 12 -4.57 -13.52 3.13
C THR A 12 -5.65 -12.96 4.04
N TYR A 13 -6.87 -12.93 3.55
CA TYR A 13 -8.03 -12.36 4.20
C TYR A 13 -9.22 -13.30 4.16
N CYS A 14 -10.18 -13.04 5.04
CA CYS A 14 -11.49 -13.68 5.02
C CYS A 14 -12.37 -13.13 3.88
N ASP A 15 -13.41 -13.85 3.48
CA ASP A 15 -14.34 -13.40 2.41
C ASP A 15 -14.95 -12.04 2.75
N ASN A 16 -15.37 -11.84 4.00
CA ASN A 16 -15.97 -10.59 4.48
C ASN A 16 -14.97 -9.42 4.52
N CYS A 17 -13.68 -9.71 4.41
CA CYS A 17 -12.58 -8.76 4.46
C CYS A 17 -12.16 -8.32 3.04
N MET A 18 -12.71 -8.95 2.00
CA MET A 18 -12.50 -8.61 0.60
C MET A 18 -13.57 -7.61 0.14
N ALA A 19 -13.14 -6.61 -0.63
CA ALA A 19 -14.03 -5.69 -1.31
C ALA A 19 -14.58 -6.35 -2.60
N PRO A 20 -15.74 -5.89 -3.12
CA PRO A 20 -16.28 -6.37 -4.40
C PRO A 20 -15.32 -6.21 -5.59
N SER A 21 -14.34 -5.31 -5.49
CA SER A 21 -13.26 -5.12 -6.48
C SER A 21 -12.28 -6.30 -6.59
N GLY A 22 -12.34 -7.27 -5.67
CA GLY A 22 -11.40 -8.40 -5.60
C GLY A 22 -10.09 -8.07 -4.86
N SER A 23 -9.99 -6.89 -4.24
CA SER A 23 -8.91 -6.53 -3.33
C SER A 23 -9.37 -6.58 -1.85
N CYS A 24 -8.45 -6.50 -0.89
CA CYS A 24 -8.87 -6.35 0.51
C CYS A 24 -9.40 -4.93 0.76
N GLN A 25 -10.31 -4.79 1.72
CA GLN A 25 -10.93 -3.49 2.06
C GLN A 25 -9.89 -2.38 2.31
N THR A 26 -8.75 -2.71 2.94
CA THR A 26 -7.66 -1.74 3.19
C THR A 26 -6.99 -1.24 1.91
N CYS A 27 -6.83 -2.11 0.91
CA CYS A 27 -6.29 -1.69 -0.39
C CYS A 27 -7.32 -0.95 -1.23
N ASP A 28 -8.60 -1.30 -1.09
CA ASP A 28 -9.71 -0.68 -1.81
C ASP A 28 -9.95 0.76 -1.33
N SER A 29 -9.87 1.00 -0.02
CA SER A 29 -10.05 2.32 0.59
C SER A 29 -8.81 3.22 0.54
N LEU A 30 -7.76 2.80 -0.16
CA LEU A 30 -6.45 3.46 -0.12
C LEU A 30 -6.51 4.91 -0.61
N MET A 31 -7.35 5.18 -1.60
CA MET A 31 -7.52 6.53 -2.13
C MET A 31 -8.31 7.46 -1.20
N ASP A 32 -9.20 6.89 -0.40
CA ASP A 32 -10.14 7.66 0.42
C ASP A 32 -9.64 7.85 1.86
N GLN A 33 -8.84 6.91 2.37
CA GLN A 33 -8.46 6.84 3.79
C GLN A 33 -6.95 6.90 4.03
N ALA A 34 -6.12 6.99 2.98
CA ALA A 34 -4.69 7.06 3.21
C ALA A 34 -4.24 8.45 3.67
N GLU A 35 -3.39 8.46 4.68
CA GLU A 35 -2.82 9.67 5.28
C GLU A 35 -1.42 9.92 4.72
N PRO A 36 -1.05 11.18 4.41
CA PRO A 36 0.32 11.50 4.04
C PRO A 36 1.28 11.28 5.21
N VAL A 37 2.47 10.73 4.93
CA VAL A 37 3.48 10.44 5.94
C VAL A 37 4.89 10.82 5.53
N THR A 38 5.71 11.07 6.54
CA THR A 38 7.16 11.25 6.40
C THR A 38 7.85 9.93 6.73
N MET A 39 8.25 9.17 5.69
CA MET A 39 8.80 7.82 5.87
C MET A 39 9.95 7.67 6.89
N PRO A 40 10.89 8.63 7.04
CA PRO A 40 11.91 8.54 8.07
C PRO A 40 11.38 8.40 9.51
N ASP A 41 10.15 8.84 9.78
CA ASP A 41 9.50 8.79 11.10
C ASP A 41 8.65 7.51 11.28
N GLU A 42 8.53 6.69 10.24
CA GLU A 42 7.70 5.49 10.25
C GLU A 42 8.48 4.26 10.73
N PRO A 43 7.81 3.28 11.41
CA PRO A 43 8.44 2.06 11.93
C PRO A 43 9.28 1.27 10.92
N VAL A 44 8.94 1.38 9.64
CA VAL A 44 9.59 0.67 8.53
C VAL A 44 10.87 1.35 8.01
N ALA A 45 11.22 2.54 8.51
CA ALA A 45 12.36 3.34 8.04
C ALA A 45 13.70 2.60 8.18
N GLY A 46 13.81 1.73 9.19
CA GLY A 46 15.01 0.92 9.44
C GLY A 46 15.25 -0.18 8.41
N ASP A 47 14.24 -0.59 7.62
CA ASP A 47 14.39 -1.66 6.64
C ASP A 47 15.20 -1.19 5.41
N ARG A 48 16.30 -1.90 5.13
CA ARG A 48 17.21 -1.58 4.01
C ARG A 48 16.50 -1.51 2.65
N ARG A 49 15.43 -2.28 2.44
CA ARG A 49 14.64 -2.26 1.18
C ARG A 49 13.85 -0.95 1.04
N VAL A 50 13.52 -0.31 2.15
CA VAL A 50 12.73 0.94 2.23
C VAL A 50 13.64 2.17 2.16
N GLN A 51 14.83 2.13 2.79
CA GLN A 51 15.74 3.28 2.91
C GLN A 51 16.00 4.04 1.60
N ASN A 52 16.27 3.32 0.50
CA ASN A 52 16.55 3.91 -0.81
C ASN A 52 15.32 4.52 -1.50
N LEU A 53 14.12 4.23 -1.00
CA LEU A 53 12.84 4.64 -1.58
C LEU A 53 12.26 5.86 -0.86
N MET A 54 12.57 6.03 0.43
CA MET A 54 12.00 7.05 1.31
C MET A 54 12.07 8.45 0.70
N ARG A 55 13.25 8.85 0.20
CA ARG A 55 13.49 10.22 -0.31
C ARG A 55 13.01 10.46 -1.75
N ARG A 56 12.55 9.42 -2.44
CA ARG A 56 12.23 9.47 -3.89
C ARG A 56 10.74 9.50 -4.20
N HIS A 57 9.90 9.37 -3.18
CA HIS A 57 8.46 9.24 -3.33
C HIS A 57 7.76 10.14 -2.30
N ARG A 58 6.57 10.63 -2.65
CA ARG A 58 5.58 11.09 -1.68
C ARG A 58 4.88 9.86 -1.13
N TRP A 59 4.71 9.80 0.18
CA TRP A 59 4.23 8.61 0.84
C TRP A 59 2.87 8.84 1.47
N LEU A 60 2.00 7.86 1.27
CA LEU A 60 0.73 7.72 1.95
C LEU A 60 0.79 6.44 2.79
N ARG A 61 0.07 6.38 3.91
CA ARG A 61 -0.14 5.16 4.68
C ARG A 61 -1.63 4.88 4.82
N THR A 62 -1.98 3.61 4.81
CA THR A 62 -3.29 3.12 5.28
C THR A 62 -3.06 1.80 5.99
N GLY A 63 -4.05 1.29 6.70
CA GLY A 63 -3.88 0.05 7.44
C GLY A 63 -5.15 -0.49 8.04
N ASN A 64 -5.01 -1.64 8.67
CA ASN A 64 -5.99 -2.21 9.58
C ASN A 64 -5.31 -2.57 10.89
N SER A 65 -6.01 -3.29 11.77
CA SER A 65 -5.48 -3.69 13.08
C SER A 65 -4.20 -4.54 13.03
N ARG A 66 -3.88 -5.13 11.87
CA ARG A 66 -2.73 -6.05 11.70
C ARG A 66 -1.67 -5.53 10.75
N TYR A 67 -2.07 -4.95 9.62
CA TYR A 67 -1.16 -4.57 8.55
C TYR A 67 -1.21 -3.08 8.26
N THR A 68 -0.02 -2.50 8.06
CA THR A 68 0.16 -1.16 7.54
C THR A 68 0.67 -1.26 6.10
N ILE A 69 0.07 -0.46 5.21
CA ILE A 69 0.40 -0.38 3.79
C ILE A 69 0.86 1.05 3.52
N TYR A 70 2.12 1.19 3.12
CA TYR A 70 2.67 2.45 2.64
C TYR A 70 2.70 2.46 1.12
N VAL A 71 2.27 3.57 0.54
CA VAL A 71 2.27 3.80 -0.91
C VAL A 71 3.16 4.98 -1.22
N GLY A 72 4.27 4.70 -1.89
CA GLY A 72 5.19 5.71 -2.39
C GLY A 72 4.87 6.01 -3.85
N LEU A 73 4.49 7.24 -4.16
CA LEU A 73 4.30 7.73 -5.53
C LEU A 73 5.43 8.69 -5.89
N ASN A 74 6.03 8.53 -7.06
CA ASN A 74 6.98 9.51 -7.59
C ASN A 74 6.43 10.24 -8.82
N LEU A 75 7.12 11.33 -9.19
CA LEU A 75 6.76 12.21 -10.30
C LEU A 75 6.80 11.51 -11.67
N TRP A 76 7.38 10.32 -11.77
CA TRP A 76 7.40 9.52 -12.99
C TRP A 76 6.30 8.45 -13.02
N GLY A 77 5.30 8.57 -12.13
CA GLY A 77 4.18 7.63 -12.04
C GLY A 77 4.56 6.24 -11.55
N ARG A 78 5.76 6.05 -10.98
CA ARG A 78 6.14 4.76 -10.39
C ARG A 78 5.62 4.68 -8.97
N ILE A 79 5.04 3.53 -8.65
CA ILE A 79 4.48 3.27 -7.34
C ILE A 79 5.29 2.20 -6.63
N VAL A 80 5.47 2.43 -5.33
CA VAL A 80 6.06 1.48 -4.41
C VAL A 80 5.01 1.15 -3.36
N LEU A 81 4.80 -0.12 -3.09
CA LEU A 81 4.02 -0.59 -1.95
C LEU A 81 4.96 -1.21 -0.93
N VAL A 82 4.85 -0.80 0.33
CA VAL A 82 5.51 -1.43 1.47
C VAL A 82 4.42 -1.95 2.39
N ILE A 83 4.42 -3.26 2.65
CA ILE A 83 3.46 -3.91 3.53
C ILE A 83 4.20 -4.33 4.79
N ALA A 84 3.70 -3.92 5.95
CA ALA A 84 4.32 -4.17 7.24
C ALA A 84 3.34 -4.65 8.29
N GLU A 85 3.87 -5.35 9.28
CA GLU A 85 3.20 -5.75 10.53
C GLU A 85 4.04 -5.17 11.67
N GLY A 86 3.63 -4.00 12.19
CA GLY A 86 4.47 -3.17 13.06
C GLY A 86 5.74 -2.69 12.35
N GLU A 87 6.90 -2.93 12.94
CA GLU A 87 8.22 -2.60 12.38
C GLU A 87 8.67 -3.58 11.28
N LYS A 88 8.04 -4.76 11.20
CA LYS A 88 8.46 -5.81 10.28
C LYS A 88 7.90 -5.56 8.88
N VAL A 89 8.77 -5.22 7.94
CA VAL A 89 8.39 -5.17 6.51
C VAL A 89 8.23 -6.59 5.97
N LEU A 90 7.01 -6.93 5.58
CA LEU A 90 6.66 -8.21 4.96
C LEU A 90 7.05 -8.19 3.47
N HIS A 91 6.61 -7.15 2.75
CA HIS A 91 6.83 -7.03 1.31
C HIS A 91 7.18 -5.61 0.90
N VAL A 92 8.04 -5.49 -0.11
CA VAL A 92 8.27 -4.26 -0.86
C VAL A 92 8.05 -4.57 -2.33
N ARG A 93 7.07 -3.92 -2.96
CA ARG A 93 6.71 -4.11 -4.36
C ARG A 93 6.87 -2.82 -5.12
N ARG A 94 7.38 -2.92 -6.34
CA ARG A 94 7.33 -1.83 -7.32
C ARG A 94 6.25 -2.19 -8.32
N THR A 95 5.34 -1.28 -8.58
CA THR A 95 4.27 -1.48 -9.55
C THR A 95 4.13 -0.23 -10.42
N SER A 96 3.88 -0.45 -11.70
CA SER A 96 3.42 0.56 -12.66
C SER A 96 1.90 0.50 -12.86
N PHE A 97 1.24 -0.49 -12.24
CA PHE A 97 -0.11 -0.93 -12.53
C PHE A 97 -1.17 -0.20 -11.69
N PHE A 98 -1.12 1.12 -11.68
CA PHE A 98 -2.14 1.95 -11.00
C PHE A 98 -3.53 1.82 -11.64
N SER A 99 -3.60 1.39 -12.91
CA SER A 99 -4.84 1.22 -13.67
C SER A 99 -5.77 0.09 -13.18
N GLN A 100 -5.29 -0.87 -12.40
CA GLN A 100 -6.17 -1.89 -11.79
C GLN A 100 -6.64 -1.51 -10.38
N LEU A 101 -5.92 -0.62 -9.69
CA LEU A 101 -6.34 -0.06 -8.40
C LEU A 101 -7.36 1.08 -8.58
N LEU A 102 -7.34 1.72 -9.76
CA LEU A 102 -8.11 2.90 -10.09
C LEU A 102 -8.97 2.67 -11.34
N GLY A 103 -10.16 2.13 -11.14
CA GLY A 103 -11.28 2.42 -12.05
C GLY A 103 -11.74 3.90 -11.99
N ARG A 104 -10.90 4.82 -11.49
CA ARG A 104 -11.15 6.26 -11.39
C ARG A 104 -9.88 7.01 -11.78
N GLU A 105 -9.94 7.66 -12.93
CA GLU A 105 -8.89 8.52 -13.45
C GLU A 105 -8.45 9.53 -12.38
N TRP A 106 -7.14 9.58 -12.11
CA TRP A 106 -6.54 10.71 -11.41
C TRP A 106 -6.54 11.89 -12.37
N THR A 107 -7.47 12.83 -12.19
CA THR A 107 -7.30 14.19 -12.68
C THR A 107 -6.50 14.96 -11.65
N GLU A 108 -5.25 15.29 -11.96
CA GLU A 108 -4.57 16.41 -11.32
C GLU A 108 -5.36 17.68 -11.68
N GLU A 109 -6.09 18.24 -10.72
CA GLU A 109 -6.51 19.65 -10.75
C GLU A 109 -5.44 20.54 -10.10
#